data_AF-A0A7C5V3Q2-F1
#
_entry.id   AF-A0A7C5V3Q2-F1
#
_cell.length_a   1.000
_cell.length_b   1.000
_cell.length_c   1.000
_cell.angle_alpha   90.00
_cell.angle_beta   90.00
_cell.angle_gamma   90.00
#
_symmetry.space_group_name_H-M   'P 1'
#
loop_
_entity.id
_entity.type
_entity.pdbx_description
1 polymer ?
#
loop_
_entity_poly.entity_id
_entity_poly.type
_entity_poly.pdbx_seq_one_letter_code
_entity_poly.pdbx_strand_id
1 'polypeptide(L)'
;MNDMLDILDRARIVLLYPKNESKREKIEYELSDNMHCSICGEKAYYRLSRTPAWFCTRHYNQLLNRSLWDFIDRYLIEMDPLAVLYLEYKNKNINLEVWFDDKLMKGIQYYFRDVGFRNFRLDKETFLTVVRSCSGVAYADWIDNKLITFMIPVHDCLITKQEWEFIKQRVIRKGLLKKVQINNKSPDYDF
;
A
#
# COMPACT_ATOMS: atom_id res chain seq x y z
N MET A 1 -16.07 22.00 12.85
CA MET A 1 -15.40 20.71 13.12
C MET A 1 -15.08 20.00 11.80
N ASN A 2 -14.35 20.68 10.90
CA ASN A 2 -14.05 20.22 9.53
C ASN A 2 -12.57 20.45 9.12
N ASP A 3 -11.77 21.17 9.93
CA ASP A 3 -10.37 21.50 9.56
C ASP A 3 -9.35 20.39 9.86
N MET A 4 -9.72 19.41 10.70
CA MET A 4 -8.79 18.36 11.13
C MET A 4 -8.64 17.22 10.10
N LEU A 5 -9.71 16.91 9.37
CA LEU A 5 -9.68 15.95 8.26
C LEU A 5 -8.87 16.48 7.06
N ASP A 6 -8.62 17.78 7.03
CA ASP A 6 -8.02 18.46 5.90
C ASP A 6 -6.48 18.51 5.97
N ILE A 7 -5.86 18.60 7.14
CA ILE A 7 -4.38 18.72 7.25
C ILE A 7 -3.67 17.42 6.89
N LEU A 8 -4.11 16.27 7.43
CA LEU A 8 -3.48 14.98 7.12
C LEU A 8 -3.66 14.60 5.65
N ASP A 9 -4.81 14.92 5.07
CA ASP A 9 -5.11 14.58 3.68
C ASP A 9 -4.33 15.50 2.73
N ARG A 10 -4.24 16.80 3.01
CA ARG A 10 -3.35 17.71 2.28
C ARG A 10 -1.90 17.24 2.34
N ALA A 11 -1.42 16.90 3.54
CA ALA A 11 -0.05 16.41 3.75
C ALA A 11 0.22 15.14 2.95
N ARG A 12 -0.69 14.16 2.98
CA ARG A 12 -0.60 12.94 2.18
C ARG A 12 -0.51 13.25 0.69
N ILE A 13 -1.39 14.11 0.19
CA ILE A 13 -1.44 14.46 -1.24
C ILE A 13 -0.13 15.08 -1.70
N VAL A 14 0.42 16.05 -0.95
CA VAL A 14 1.68 16.70 -1.36
C VAL A 14 2.91 15.80 -1.22
N LEU A 15 2.86 14.80 -0.33
CA LEU A 15 3.92 13.80 -0.17
C LEU A 15 3.92 12.78 -1.32
N LEU A 16 2.74 12.26 -1.67
CA LEU A 16 2.61 11.17 -2.63
C LEU A 16 2.49 11.65 -4.08
N TYR A 17 1.83 12.80 -4.31
CA TYR A 17 1.46 13.27 -5.64
C TYR A 17 1.92 14.73 -5.85
N PRO A 18 3.24 14.97 -5.89
CA PRO A 18 3.75 16.31 -6.10
C PRO A 18 3.39 16.79 -7.51
N LYS A 19 2.97 18.06 -7.65
CA LYS A 19 2.63 18.65 -8.97
C LYS A 19 3.81 18.61 -9.97
N ASN A 20 5.05 18.55 -9.47
CA ASN A 20 6.27 18.25 -10.21
C ASN A 20 7.40 17.89 -9.22
N GLU A 21 8.45 17.23 -9.70
CA GLU A 21 9.61 16.81 -8.89
C GLU A 21 10.22 17.94 -8.07
N SER A 22 10.32 19.14 -8.63
CA SER A 22 10.87 20.32 -7.95
C SER A 22 10.07 20.75 -6.72
N LYS A 23 8.83 20.27 -6.56
CA LYS A 23 7.91 20.54 -5.45
C LYS A 23 7.72 19.33 -4.54
N ARG A 24 8.47 18.24 -4.74
CA ARG A 24 8.37 17.05 -3.89
C ARG A 24 8.59 17.42 -2.42
N GLU A 25 7.58 17.10 -1.62
CA GLU A 25 7.57 17.29 -0.18
C GLU A 25 8.29 16.12 0.49
N LYS A 26 8.94 16.37 1.62
CA LYS A 26 9.50 15.32 2.49
C LYS A 26 9.16 15.62 3.94
N ILE A 27 9.18 14.57 4.76
CA ILE A 27 9.11 14.70 6.21
C ILE A 27 10.53 14.84 6.77
N GLU A 28 10.72 15.87 7.60
CA GLU A 28 11.96 16.17 8.29
C GLU A 28 11.74 16.15 9.80
N TYR A 29 12.84 15.99 10.55
CA TYR A 29 12.80 16.23 11.99
C TYR A 29 12.60 17.72 12.25
N GLU A 30 11.72 18.03 13.18
CA GLU A 30 11.59 19.38 13.72
C GLU A 30 12.70 19.61 14.75
N LEU A 31 13.42 20.72 14.61
CA LEU A 31 14.59 21.07 15.43
C LEU A 31 14.27 22.13 16.50
N SER A 32 13.18 22.87 16.33
CA SER A 32 12.70 23.88 17.27
C SER A 32 11.85 23.25 18.37
N ASP A 33 12.17 23.56 19.62
CA ASP A 33 11.42 23.07 20.78
C ASP A 33 10.04 23.71 20.95
N ASN A 34 9.75 24.79 20.20
CA ASN A 34 8.53 25.60 20.36
C ASN A 34 7.45 25.27 19.32
N MET A 35 7.68 24.29 18.45
CA MET A 35 6.72 23.93 17.41
C MET A 35 5.70 22.93 17.91
N HIS A 36 4.46 23.16 17.51
CA HIS A 36 3.31 22.38 17.95
C HIS A 36 2.65 21.69 16.74
N CYS A 37 2.11 20.51 16.99
CA CYS A 37 1.42 19.73 15.99
C CYS A 37 0.22 20.50 15.46
N SER A 38 0.13 20.65 14.15
CA SER A 38 -0.93 21.38 13.46
C SER A 38 -2.33 20.78 13.66
N ILE A 39 -2.44 19.60 14.29
CA ILE A 39 -3.69 18.85 14.46
C ILE A 39 -4.17 18.88 15.92
N CYS A 40 -3.28 18.62 16.89
CA CYS A 40 -3.67 18.56 18.31
C CYS A 40 -2.97 19.58 19.22
N GLY A 41 -2.02 20.36 18.71
CA GLY A 41 -1.26 21.32 19.52
C GLY A 41 -0.23 20.69 20.47
N GLU A 42 -0.01 19.38 20.48
CA GLU A 42 1.10 18.75 21.24
C GLU A 42 2.46 19.11 20.63
N LYS A 43 3.57 18.92 21.37
CA LYS A 43 4.92 19.11 20.83
C LYS A 43 5.12 18.36 19.50
N ALA A 44 5.58 19.09 18.49
CA ALA A 44 5.92 18.51 17.19
C ALA A 44 7.34 17.95 17.21
N TYR A 45 7.53 16.82 16.50
CA TYR A 45 8.83 16.20 16.28
C TYR A 45 9.17 16.08 14.79
N TYR A 46 8.16 16.30 13.94
CA TYR A 46 8.26 16.15 12.50
C TYR A 46 7.61 17.36 11.82
N ARG A 47 8.10 17.72 10.65
CA ARG A 47 7.53 18.77 9.80
C ARG A 47 7.56 18.37 8.33
N LEU A 48 6.71 18.97 7.53
CA LEU A 48 6.89 18.96 6.08
C LEU A 48 7.99 19.97 5.70
N SER A 49 8.83 19.61 4.73
CA SER A 49 10.00 20.36 4.28
C SER A 49 9.71 21.79 3.76
N ARG A 50 8.51 22.00 3.21
CA ARG A 50 8.08 23.19 2.48
C ARG A 50 6.68 23.64 2.93
N THR A 51 5.76 22.70 3.08
CA THR A 51 4.41 22.99 3.57
C THR A 51 4.45 23.29 5.07
N PRO A 52 3.82 24.38 5.56
CA PRO A 52 3.84 24.74 6.98
C PRO A 52 2.92 23.83 7.81
N ALA A 53 3.31 22.57 7.97
CA ALA A 53 2.59 21.57 8.75
C ALA A 53 3.56 20.77 9.62
N TRP A 54 3.17 20.60 10.88
CA TRP A 54 3.96 19.97 11.93
C TRP A 54 3.18 18.83 12.58
N PHE A 55 3.88 17.77 12.95
CA PHE A 55 3.28 16.55 13.48
C PHE A 55 3.97 16.09 14.76
N CYS A 56 3.16 15.76 15.77
CA CYS A 56 3.61 14.90 16.86
C CYS A 56 3.73 13.45 16.34
N THR A 57 4.38 12.58 17.11
CA THR A 57 4.60 11.18 16.71
C THR A 57 3.31 10.44 16.35
N ARG A 58 2.21 10.70 17.07
CA ARG A 58 0.91 10.08 16.79
C ARG A 58 0.40 10.42 15.40
N HIS A 59 0.38 11.71 15.05
CA HIS A 59 -0.14 12.15 13.74
C HIS A 59 0.82 11.86 12.59
N TYR A 60 2.12 11.82 12.85
CA TYR A 60 3.11 11.31 11.90
C TYR A 60 2.82 9.83 11.54
N ASN A 61 2.52 8.98 12.53
CA ASN A 61 2.16 7.58 12.28
C ASN A 61 0.79 7.45 11.58
N GLN A 62 -0.17 8.32 11.90
CA GLN A 62 -1.45 8.35 11.16
C GLN A 62 -1.25 8.77 9.70
N LEU A 63 -0.37 9.76 9.45
CA LEU A 63 -0.02 10.18 8.10
C LEU A 63 0.65 9.04 7.33
N LEU A 64 1.58 8.30 7.96
CA LEU A 64 2.19 7.10 7.38
C LEU A 64 1.13 6.07 6.96
N ASN A 65 0.23 5.69 7.89
CA ASN A 65 -0.77 4.66 7.62
C ASN A 65 -1.73 5.07 6.49
N ARG A 66 -2.20 6.32 6.50
CA ARG A 66 -3.07 6.85 5.43
C ARG A 66 -2.35 6.90 4.08
N SER A 67 -1.10 7.33 4.09
CA SER A 67 -0.29 7.44 2.88
C SER A 67 0.02 6.07 2.29
N LEU A 68 0.36 5.09 3.14
CA LEU A 68 0.59 3.71 2.70
C LEU A 68 -0.68 3.09 2.12
N TRP A 69 -1.82 3.23 2.80
CA TRP A 69 -3.09 2.70 2.29
C TRP A 69 -3.48 3.30 0.95
N ASP A 70 -3.45 4.63 0.82
CA ASP A 70 -3.79 5.31 -0.44
C ASP A 70 -2.81 4.98 -1.57
N PHE A 71 -1.51 4.86 -1.28
CA PHE A 71 -0.53 4.42 -2.27
C PHE A 71 -0.86 3.01 -2.80
N ILE A 72 -1.18 2.06 -1.91
CA ILE A 72 -1.49 0.68 -2.30
C ILE A 72 -2.83 0.59 -3.02
N ASP A 73 -3.86 1.30 -2.54
CA ASP A 73 -5.18 1.32 -3.17
C ASP A 73 -5.10 1.85 -4.60
N ARG A 74 -4.37 2.96 -4.81
CA ARG A 74 -4.12 3.47 -6.16
C ARG A 74 -3.30 2.53 -7.01
N TYR A 75 -2.25 1.92 -6.46
CA TYR A 75 -1.45 0.94 -7.20
C TYR A 75 -2.33 -0.19 -7.75
N LEU A 76 -3.29 -0.70 -6.96
CA LEU A 76 -4.23 -1.74 -7.38
C LEU A 76 -5.25 -1.27 -8.43
N ILE A 77 -5.50 0.04 -8.55
CA ILE A 77 -6.45 0.63 -9.50
C ILE A 77 -5.75 1.02 -10.81
N GLU A 78 -4.55 1.58 -10.72
CA GLU A 78 -3.87 2.23 -11.83
C GLU A 78 -2.88 1.31 -12.57
N MET A 79 -2.43 0.23 -11.91
CA MET A 79 -1.45 -0.71 -12.47
C MET A 79 -2.10 -2.04 -12.87
N ASP A 80 -1.47 -2.72 -13.83
CA ASP A 80 -1.79 -4.12 -14.12
C ASP A 80 -1.17 -5.06 -13.08
N PRO A 81 -1.81 -6.21 -12.76
CA PRO A 81 -1.20 -7.23 -11.93
C PRO A 81 0.07 -7.76 -12.61
N LEU A 82 1.07 -8.10 -11.80
CA LEU A 82 2.35 -8.66 -12.26
C LEU A 82 2.13 -9.96 -13.05
N ALA A 83 1.11 -10.73 -12.67
CA ALA A 83 0.62 -11.86 -13.42
C ALA A 83 -0.78 -12.29 -12.97
N VAL A 84 -1.45 -13.10 -13.79
CA VAL A 84 -2.75 -13.71 -13.43
C VAL A 84 -2.65 -15.22 -13.57
N LEU A 85 -3.07 -15.94 -12.53
CA LEU A 85 -3.23 -17.39 -12.53
C LEU A 85 -4.71 -17.73 -12.73
N TYR A 86 -5.02 -18.25 -13.91
CA TYR A 86 -6.35 -18.74 -14.26
C TYR A 86 -6.54 -20.18 -13.76
N LEU A 87 -7.63 -20.43 -13.07
CA LEU A 87 -7.97 -21.77 -12.57
C LEU A 87 -9.48 -22.00 -12.54
N GLU A 88 -9.86 -23.25 -12.77
CA GLU A 88 -11.24 -23.69 -12.62
C GLU A 88 -11.46 -24.35 -11.25
N TYR A 89 -12.51 -23.92 -10.55
CA TYR A 89 -12.96 -24.51 -9.28
C TYR A 89 -14.48 -24.55 -9.21
N LYS A 90 -15.05 -25.75 -9.11
CA LYS A 90 -16.51 -25.98 -9.06
C LYS A 90 -17.26 -25.25 -10.19
N ASN A 91 -16.77 -25.37 -11.42
CA ASN A 91 -17.32 -24.71 -12.61
C ASN A 91 -17.27 -23.16 -12.55
N LYS A 92 -16.49 -22.58 -11.64
CA LYS A 92 -16.18 -21.15 -11.60
C LYS A 92 -14.79 -20.93 -12.19
N ASN A 93 -14.68 -19.95 -13.08
CA ASN A 93 -13.39 -19.41 -13.51
C ASN A 93 -12.89 -18.45 -12.44
N ILE A 94 -11.73 -18.77 -11.87
CA ILE A 94 -11.09 -17.99 -10.82
C ILE A 94 -9.78 -17.44 -11.38
N ASN A 95 -9.61 -16.13 -11.23
CA ASN A 95 -8.43 -15.38 -11.64
C ASN A 95 -7.72 -14.94 -10.37
N LEU A 96 -6.58 -15.55 -10.06
CA LEU A 96 -5.75 -15.11 -8.95
C LEU A 96 -4.71 -14.13 -9.47
N GLU A 97 -4.84 -12.87 -9.07
CA GLU A 97 -3.94 -11.81 -9.48
C GLU A 97 -2.74 -11.76 -8.54
N VAL A 98 -1.55 -11.77 -9.11
CA VAL A 98 -0.29 -11.55 -8.39
C VAL A 98 0.02 -10.07 -8.46
N TRP A 99 -0.13 -9.35 -7.35
CA TRP A 99 0.04 -7.89 -7.34
C TRP A 99 1.41 -7.45 -6.84
N PHE A 100 1.96 -8.16 -5.86
CA PHE A 100 3.22 -7.79 -5.25
C PHE A 100 4.14 -8.99 -5.08
N ASP A 101 5.44 -8.74 -5.15
CA ASP A 101 6.46 -9.65 -4.67
C ASP A 101 7.29 -9.00 -3.55
N ASP A 102 8.19 -9.78 -2.94
CA ASP A 102 9.08 -9.28 -1.89
C ASP A 102 9.95 -8.08 -2.36
N LYS A 103 10.28 -8.01 -3.65
CA LYS A 103 11.12 -6.93 -4.21
C LYS A 103 10.29 -5.64 -4.29
N LEU A 104 9.06 -5.71 -4.79
CA LEU A 104 8.16 -4.57 -4.89
C LEU A 104 7.78 -4.05 -3.50
N MET A 105 7.46 -4.93 -2.55
CA MET A 105 7.20 -4.53 -1.15
C MET A 105 8.40 -3.79 -0.54
N LYS A 106 9.63 -4.26 -0.79
CA LYS A 106 10.85 -3.57 -0.36
C LYS A 106 11.01 -2.22 -1.06
N GLY A 107 10.72 -2.13 -2.36
CA GLY A 107 10.72 -0.87 -3.11
C GLY A 107 9.80 0.17 -2.50
N ILE A 108 8.57 -0.22 -2.16
CA ILE A 108 7.59 0.64 -1.47
C ILE A 108 8.13 1.08 -0.11
N GLN A 109 8.70 0.16 0.68
CA GLN A 109 9.32 0.53 1.95
C GLN A 109 10.42 1.58 1.78
N TYR A 110 11.30 1.44 0.77
CA TYR A 110 12.36 2.42 0.50
C TYR A 110 11.78 3.76 0.06
N TYR A 111 10.79 3.77 -0.83
CA TYR A 111 10.08 4.98 -1.23
C TYR A 111 9.55 5.76 -0.02
N PHE A 112 8.84 5.10 0.91
CA PHE A 112 8.33 5.76 2.12
C PHE A 112 9.45 6.27 3.03
N ARG A 113 10.57 5.55 3.15
CA ARG A 113 11.74 6.03 3.90
C ARG A 113 12.34 7.28 3.28
N ASP A 114 12.45 7.33 1.95
CA ASP A 114 13.02 8.44 1.19
C ASP A 114 12.15 9.70 1.25
N VAL A 115 10.83 9.51 1.37
CA VAL A 115 9.84 10.58 1.61
C VAL A 115 9.88 11.09 3.05
N GLY A 116 10.65 10.45 3.94
CA GLY A 116 10.92 10.95 5.29
C GLY A 116 10.37 10.07 6.41
N PHE A 117 9.73 8.94 6.10
CA PHE A 117 9.32 7.95 7.10
C PHE A 117 10.50 7.05 7.51
N ARG A 118 11.61 7.65 7.99
CA ARG A 118 12.95 7.02 8.06
C ARG A 118 12.98 5.68 8.80
N ASN A 119 12.20 5.54 9.86
CA ASN A 119 12.15 4.33 10.69
C ASN A 119 11.09 3.32 10.25
N PHE A 120 10.39 3.56 9.15
CA PHE A 120 9.35 2.68 8.66
C PHE A 120 9.91 1.30 8.31
N ARG A 121 9.29 0.26 8.87
CA ARG A 121 9.56 -1.13 8.56
C ARG A 121 8.24 -1.75 8.13
N LEU A 122 8.26 -2.35 6.95
CA LEU A 122 7.10 -2.95 6.33
C LEU A 122 7.32 -4.46 6.26
N ASP A 123 6.70 -5.17 7.19
CA ASP A 123 6.64 -6.62 7.17
C ASP A 123 5.43 -7.11 6.34
N LYS A 124 5.44 -8.41 6.02
CA LYS A 124 4.42 -9.04 5.18
C LYS A 124 3.01 -8.98 5.78
N GLU A 125 2.86 -9.07 7.10
CA GLU A 125 1.56 -9.11 7.76
C GLU A 125 0.92 -7.72 7.78
N THR A 126 1.73 -6.70 8.10
CA THR A 126 1.33 -5.29 8.01
C THR A 126 0.93 -4.94 6.57
N PHE A 127 1.76 -5.31 5.59
CA PHE A 127 1.45 -5.07 4.18
C PHE A 127 0.17 -5.76 3.71
N LEU A 128 0.00 -7.04 4.09
CA LEU A 128 -1.19 -7.82 3.78
C LEU A 128 -2.46 -7.21 4.39
N THR A 129 -2.37 -6.68 5.61
CA THR A 129 -3.48 -5.98 6.28
C THR A 129 -3.90 -4.74 5.49
N VAL A 130 -2.95 -3.98 4.95
CA VAL A 130 -3.25 -2.82 4.10
C VAL A 130 -3.94 -3.27 2.81
N VAL A 131 -3.39 -4.24 2.10
CA VAL A 131 -3.98 -4.74 0.83
C VAL A 131 -5.40 -5.28 1.05
N ARG A 132 -5.66 -6.01 2.14
CA ARG A 132 -7.00 -6.50 2.49
C ARG A 132 -8.01 -5.38 2.80
N SER A 133 -7.51 -4.17 3.07
CA SER A 133 -8.32 -2.99 3.35
C SER A 133 -8.55 -2.11 2.12
N CYS A 134 -7.96 -2.46 0.97
CA CYS A 134 -8.15 -1.75 -0.29
C CYS A 134 -9.48 -2.14 -0.94
N SER A 135 -10.03 -1.22 -1.73
CA SER A 135 -11.34 -1.40 -2.36
C SER A 135 -11.33 -2.60 -3.32
N GLY A 136 -12.39 -3.41 -3.29
CA GLY A 136 -12.57 -4.55 -4.18
C GLY A 136 -11.76 -5.80 -3.83
N VAL A 137 -10.82 -5.76 -2.89
CA VAL A 137 -10.08 -6.95 -2.44
C VAL A 137 -10.95 -7.77 -1.48
N ALA A 138 -11.42 -8.94 -1.91
CA ALA A 138 -12.17 -9.86 -1.04
C ALA A 138 -11.27 -10.79 -0.24
N TYR A 139 -10.21 -11.30 -0.88
CA TYR A 139 -9.20 -12.12 -0.22
C TYR A 139 -7.81 -11.74 -0.72
N ALA A 140 -6.83 -11.88 0.17
CA ALA A 140 -5.42 -11.74 -0.17
C ALA A 140 -4.58 -12.62 0.75
N ASP A 141 -3.51 -13.19 0.22
CA ASP A 141 -2.52 -13.94 0.98
C ASP A 141 -1.15 -13.93 0.32
N TRP A 142 -0.11 -14.03 1.13
CA TRP A 142 1.22 -14.38 0.66
C TRP A 142 1.30 -15.89 0.41
N ILE A 143 1.74 -16.26 -0.79
CA ILE A 143 2.20 -17.61 -1.12
C ILE A 143 3.66 -17.49 -1.56
N ASP A 144 4.57 -18.08 -0.79
CA ASP A 144 6.01 -17.90 -0.92
C ASP A 144 6.39 -16.40 -0.88
N ASN A 145 6.86 -15.86 -2.01
CA ASN A 145 7.28 -14.47 -2.19
C ASN A 145 6.29 -13.64 -3.02
N LYS A 146 5.06 -14.12 -3.23
CA LYS A 146 4.03 -13.47 -4.05
C LYS A 146 2.79 -13.19 -3.22
N LEU A 147 2.31 -11.96 -3.23
CA LEU A 147 1.01 -11.60 -2.69
C LEU A 147 -0.02 -11.79 -3.80
N ILE A 148 -0.94 -12.72 -3.57
CA ILE A 148 -2.07 -12.96 -4.45
C ILE A 148 -3.34 -12.35 -3.89
N THR A 149 -4.24 -11.94 -4.77
CA THR A 149 -5.57 -11.45 -4.39
C THR A 149 -6.68 -12.18 -5.16
N PHE A 150 -7.87 -12.13 -4.58
CA PHE A 150 -9.14 -12.35 -5.26
C PHE A 150 -9.92 -11.04 -5.18
N MET A 151 -10.01 -10.33 -6.30
CA MET A 151 -10.69 -9.03 -6.39
C MET A 151 -12.10 -9.20 -6.95
N ILE A 152 -13.10 -8.67 -6.25
CA ILE A 152 -14.52 -8.75 -6.64
C ILE A 152 -14.77 -8.16 -8.03
N PRO A 153 -14.24 -6.97 -8.40
CA PRO A 153 -14.52 -6.38 -9.71
C PRO A 153 -14.04 -7.21 -10.90
N VAL A 154 -13.12 -8.15 -10.67
CA VAL A 154 -12.48 -9.00 -11.70
C VAL A 154 -13.28 -10.29 -11.93
N HIS A 155 -14.27 -10.58 -11.07
CA HIS A 155 -14.99 -11.84 -11.09
C HIS A 155 -16.51 -11.65 -11.14
N ASP A 156 -17.15 -12.41 -12.01
CA ASP A 156 -18.62 -12.54 -12.03
C ASP A 156 -19.14 -13.50 -10.93
N CYS A 157 -18.29 -13.87 -9.97
CA CYS A 157 -18.63 -14.83 -8.94
C CYS A 157 -18.07 -14.44 -7.58
N LEU A 158 -18.74 -14.91 -6.52
CA LEU A 158 -18.24 -14.85 -5.16
C LEU A 158 -17.73 -16.24 -4.74
N ILE A 159 -16.70 -16.24 -3.90
CA ILE A 159 -16.20 -17.43 -3.22
C ILE A 159 -16.25 -17.21 -1.70
N THR A 160 -16.51 -18.28 -0.96
CA THR A 160 -16.47 -18.24 0.51
C THR A 160 -15.03 -18.29 1.02
N LYS A 161 -14.82 -17.91 2.28
CA LYS A 161 -13.51 -18.03 2.95
C LYS A 161 -12.98 -19.48 2.93
N GLN A 162 -13.85 -20.47 3.08
CA GLN A 162 -13.44 -21.89 3.01
C GLN A 162 -12.98 -22.29 1.62
N GLU A 163 -13.65 -21.78 0.58
CA GLU A 163 -13.25 -22.01 -0.82
C GLU A 163 -11.92 -21.32 -1.12
N TRP A 164 -11.72 -20.10 -0.63
CA TRP A 164 -10.44 -19.39 -0.71
C TRP A 164 -9.29 -20.20 -0.10
N GLU A 165 -9.46 -20.68 1.14
CA GLU A 165 -8.46 -21.51 1.80
C GLU A 165 -8.15 -22.79 1.01
N PHE A 166 -9.18 -23.44 0.47
CA PHE A 166 -9.00 -24.63 -0.38
C PHE A 166 -8.21 -24.32 -1.66
N ILE A 167 -8.56 -23.23 -2.35
CA ILE A 167 -7.88 -22.79 -3.57
C ILE A 167 -6.41 -22.48 -3.27
N LYS A 168 -6.13 -21.72 -2.19
CA LYS A 168 -4.78 -21.41 -1.71
C LYS A 168 -3.96 -22.69 -1.48
N GLN A 169 -4.51 -23.67 -0.75
CA GLN A 169 -3.83 -24.94 -0.51
C GLN A 169 -3.56 -25.72 -1.80
N ARG A 170 -4.50 -25.72 -2.76
CA ARG A 170 -4.30 -26.33 -4.08
C ARG A 170 -3.17 -25.65 -4.85
N VAL A 171 -3.11 -24.32 -4.82
CA VAL A 171 -2.06 -23.52 -5.48
C VAL A 171 -0.68 -23.84 -4.90
N ILE A 172 -0.56 -23.89 -3.57
CA ILE A 172 0.67 -24.24 -2.86
C ILE A 172 1.13 -25.65 -3.22
N ARG A 173 0.26 -26.66 -3.02
CA ARG A 173 0.60 -28.08 -3.23
C ARG A 173 1.03 -28.38 -4.66
N LYS A 174 0.39 -27.73 -5.65
CA LYS A 174 0.72 -27.92 -7.07
C LYS A 174 1.82 -27.00 -7.58
N GLY A 175 2.32 -26.08 -6.74
CA GLY A 175 3.35 -25.11 -7.10
C GLY A 175 2.95 -24.23 -8.29
N LEU A 176 1.66 -23.89 -8.42
CA LEU A 176 1.14 -23.24 -9.63
C LEU A 176 1.77 -21.87 -9.89
N LEU A 177 2.02 -21.11 -8.83
CA LEU A 177 2.64 -19.78 -8.90
C LEU A 177 4.15 -19.79 -9.25
N LYS A 178 4.81 -20.96 -9.28
CA LYS A 178 6.20 -21.06 -9.75
C LYS A 178 6.30 -21.04 -11.26
N LYS A 179 5.21 -21.39 -11.95
CA LYS A 179 5.14 -21.51 -13.42
C LYS A 179 4.58 -20.26 -14.10
N VAL A 180 4.06 -19.33 -13.31
CA VAL A 180 3.47 -18.08 -13.79
C VAL A 180 4.60 -17.12 -14.17
N GLN A 181 4.63 -16.69 -15.44
CA GLN A 181 5.56 -15.67 -15.90
C GLN A 181 5.15 -14.31 -15.31
N ILE A 182 6.10 -13.65 -14.65
CA ILE A 182 5.90 -12.31 -14.09
C ILE A 182 6.21 -11.30 -15.19
N ASN A 183 5.27 -10.40 -15.47
CA ASN A 183 5.51 -9.25 -16.33
C ASN A 183 6.49 -8.31 -15.61
N ASN A 184 7.77 -8.36 -16.00
CA ASN A 184 8.82 -7.51 -15.43
C ASN A 184 8.78 -6.07 -15.94
N LYS A 185 7.59 -5.49 -16.13
CA LYS A 185 7.50 -4.02 -16.22
C LYS A 185 7.66 -3.52 -14.80
N SER A 186 8.89 -3.17 -14.43
CA SER A 186 9.11 -2.36 -13.25
C SER A 186 8.26 -1.11 -13.42
N PRO A 187 7.44 -0.70 -12.44
CA PRO A 187 6.82 0.60 -12.50
C PRO A 187 7.95 1.62 -12.61
N ASP A 188 8.00 2.39 -13.70
CA ASP A 188 8.62 3.71 -13.61
C ASP A 188 7.73 4.46 -12.63
N TYR A 189 8.25 4.75 -11.44
CA TYR A 189 7.53 5.50 -10.41
C TYR A 189 7.45 6.99 -10.79
N ASP A 190 7.09 7.27 -12.04
CA ASP A 190 6.82 8.60 -12.56
C ASP A 190 5.39 8.99 -12.15
N PHE A 191 5.23 9.24 -10.85
CA PHE A 191 4.07 9.95 -10.28
C PHE A 191 4.40 11.43 -10.11
#